data_AF-A0A2C1KI75-F1
#
_entry.id   AF-A0A2C1KI75-F1
#
_cell.length_a   1.000
_cell.length_b   1.000
_cell.length_c   1.000
_cell.angle_alpha   90.00
_cell.angle_beta   90.00
_cell.angle_gamma   90.00
#
_symmetry.space_group_name_H-M   'P 1'
#
loop_
_entity.id
_entity.type
_entity.pdbx_description
1 polymer ?
#
loop_
_entity_poly.entity_id
_entity_poly.type
_entity_poly.pdbx_seq_one_letter_code
_entity_poly.pdbx_strand_id
1 'polypeptide(L)'
;MAFITEETIEKARNIDLLFLAQQLGESLQRSGQSFFTYRNGGENTPSLSINPTKHVWKDFGGTAGGKDAISFYCYRKYNDPYLKGKDFVQAVEEICELCGIPIEYQDGCSRTFDDVVYKPRIEIQKESPKATPGYLHEVYSKWIKQFDLKKPHLFHLKEVRKIGPQVAKIRMYRSYSDDMKERYGITKQLASKGVKLDGVPGFAVKEGKYGPYWTSVGRAGLLIPFRSINNEIQGFQIMFDEKPANGQKYGWFSSPINPEKGTIQGAEIGNPVLPYHAAVPAQVLLNWILYKGELSDHMETDTVWWGEGGLKGDIASNYTKQIHLQVPGVNNWRLLLEPTISLRPKRVIFSFDADAQTKEDTVQTNVLNAIEGAKKELKPHGIELAIALWPVEKGKGIDDLVNNGYKPQIVSI
;
A
#
# COMPACT_ATOMS: atom_id res chain seq x y z
N MET A 1 45.82 25.68 -0.97
CA MET A 1 44.45 25.37 -1.39
C MET A 1 43.57 25.62 -0.20
N ALA A 2 42.62 26.56 -0.32
CA ALA A 2 41.65 26.82 0.72
C ALA A 2 40.71 25.61 0.85
N PHE A 3 40.31 25.29 2.08
CA PHE A 3 39.40 24.17 2.33
C PHE A 3 37.96 24.62 2.02
N ILE A 4 37.20 23.77 1.32
CA ILE A 4 35.76 23.97 1.10
C ILE A 4 35.05 23.93 2.46
N THR A 5 34.03 24.76 2.66
CA THR A 5 33.24 24.75 3.89
C THR A 5 32.41 23.46 4.02
N GLU A 6 32.10 23.06 5.25
CA GLU A 6 31.23 21.91 5.50
C GLU A 6 29.82 22.14 4.94
N GLU A 7 29.32 23.38 4.97
CA GLU A 7 28.01 23.73 4.41
C GLU A 7 27.95 23.47 2.89
N THR A 8 28.99 23.85 2.14
CA THR A 8 29.07 23.54 0.70
C THR A 8 29.12 22.03 0.47
N ILE A 9 29.90 21.28 1.26
CA ILE A 9 29.97 19.81 1.16
C ILE A 9 28.60 19.19 1.45
N GLU A 10 27.88 19.68 2.48
CA GLU A 10 26.55 19.21 2.83
C GLU A 10 25.53 19.49 1.73
N LYS A 11 25.53 20.71 1.15
CA LYS A 11 24.70 21.05 -0.02
C LYS A 11 24.98 20.12 -1.20
N ALA A 12 26.25 19.81 -1.46
CA ALA A 12 26.66 18.87 -2.51
C ALA A 12 26.23 17.43 -2.22
N ARG A 13 26.30 16.95 -0.97
CA ARG A 13 25.75 15.63 -0.60
C ARG A 13 24.24 15.54 -0.83
N ASN A 14 23.54 16.64 -0.55
CA ASN A 14 22.09 16.74 -0.56
C ASN A 14 21.51 17.13 -1.92
N ILE A 15 22.22 16.93 -3.04
CA ILE A 15 21.62 17.10 -4.37
C ILE A 15 20.64 15.95 -4.66
N ASP A 16 19.54 16.25 -5.36
CA ASP A 16 18.66 15.21 -5.90
C ASP A 16 19.42 14.31 -6.91
N LEU A 17 19.47 13.00 -6.66
CA LEU A 17 20.25 12.06 -7.47
C LEU A 17 19.77 11.97 -8.92
N LEU A 18 18.47 12.12 -9.17
CA LEU A 18 17.92 12.09 -10.52
C LEU A 18 18.34 13.35 -11.28
N PHE A 19 18.28 14.50 -10.63
CA PHE A 19 18.78 15.76 -11.18
C PHE A 19 20.28 15.69 -11.50
N LEU A 20 21.11 15.18 -10.60
CA LEU A 20 22.54 15.01 -10.85
C LEU A 20 22.80 14.08 -12.06
N ALA A 21 22.09 12.95 -12.15
CA ALA A 21 22.21 12.06 -13.30
C ALA A 21 21.81 12.73 -14.62
N GLN A 22 20.80 13.61 -14.61
CA GLN A 22 20.42 14.40 -15.79
C GLN A 22 21.53 15.39 -16.19
N GLN A 23 22.15 16.06 -15.22
CA GLN A 23 23.27 16.96 -15.49
C GLN A 23 24.50 16.24 -16.05
N LEU A 24 24.69 14.98 -15.67
CA LEU A 24 25.74 14.11 -16.24
C LEU A 24 25.40 13.56 -17.64
N GLY A 25 24.20 13.82 -18.17
CA GLY A 25 23.77 13.33 -19.48
C GLY A 25 23.42 11.85 -19.52
N GLU A 26 23.01 11.27 -18.37
CA GLU A 26 22.66 9.85 -18.28
C GLU A 26 21.43 9.47 -19.11
N SER A 27 21.48 8.29 -19.73
CA SER A 27 20.31 7.67 -20.36
C SER A 27 19.50 6.88 -19.33
N LEU A 28 18.32 7.39 -18.97
CA LEU A 28 17.54 6.89 -17.83
C LEU A 28 16.26 6.16 -18.26
N GLN A 29 16.10 4.93 -17.80
CA GLN A 29 14.90 4.12 -17.98
C GLN A 29 14.12 4.00 -16.66
N ARG A 30 12.87 4.48 -16.64
CA ARG A 30 12.05 4.46 -15.42
C ARG A 30 11.43 3.08 -15.17
N SER A 31 11.56 2.58 -13.95
CA SER A 31 10.84 1.41 -13.46
C SER A 31 10.34 1.67 -12.03
N GLY A 32 9.02 1.86 -11.90
CA GLY A 32 8.40 2.25 -10.64
C GLY A 32 8.90 3.62 -10.14
N GLN A 33 9.45 3.62 -8.91
CA GLN A 33 10.08 4.80 -8.28
C GLN A 33 11.59 4.91 -8.54
N SER A 34 12.18 3.96 -9.27
CA SER A 34 13.61 3.95 -9.60
C SER A 34 13.85 4.27 -11.08
N PHE A 35 15.04 4.77 -11.37
CA PHE A 35 15.55 5.03 -12.71
C PHE A 35 16.81 4.20 -12.93
N PHE A 36 16.91 3.54 -14.08
CA PHE A 36 18.03 2.65 -14.41
C PHE A 36 18.87 3.27 -15.53
N THR A 37 20.19 3.23 -15.37
CA THR A 37 21.19 3.57 -16.41
C THR A 37 22.24 2.46 -16.48
N TYR A 38 23.16 2.55 -17.44
CA TYR A 38 24.25 1.60 -17.62
C TYR A 38 25.34 1.83 -16.56
N ARG A 39 25.81 0.75 -15.95
CA ARG A 39 26.93 0.78 -15.01
C ARG A 39 28.25 1.23 -15.65
N ASN A 40 29.22 1.56 -14.80
CA ASN A 40 30.60 1.71 -15.25
C ASN A 40 31.18 0.35 -15.69
N GLY A 41 31.89 0.34 -16.81
CA GLY A 41 32.48 -0.87 -17.39
C GLY A 41 31.66 -1.54 -18.49
N GLY A 42 30.45 -1.02 -18.79
CA GLY A 42 29.62 -1.49 -19.89
C GLY A 42 28.83 -2.76 -19.58
N GLU A 43 27.62 -2.84 -20.12
CA GLU A 43 26.73 -4.00 -20.00
C GLU A 43 25.68 -3.97 -21.12
N ASN A 44 25.03 -5.11 -21.36
CA ASN A 44 23.99 -5.22 -22.39
C ASN A 44 22.62 -4.66 -21.91
N THR A 45 22.39 -4.61 -20.60
CA THR A 45 21.11 -4.20 -20.00
C THR A 45 21.36 -3.30 -18.79
N PRO A 46 20.70 -2.12 -18.68
CA PRO A 46 20.88 -1.20 -17.56
C PRO A 46 20.65 -1.85 -16.19
N SER A 47 21.66 -1.78 -15.31
CA SER A 47 21.60 -2.35 -13.95
C SER A 47 21.95 -1.35 -12.83
N LEU A 48 22.38 -0.13 -13.17
CA LEU A 48 22.61 0.94 -12.19
C LEU A 48 21.29 1.62 -11.85
N SER A 49 20.74 1.33 -10.68
CA SER A 49 19.49 1.92 -10.19
C SER A 49 19.76 3.19 -9.39
N ILE A 50 18.95 4.23 -9.64
CA ILE A 50 18.89 5.48 -8.89
C ILE A 50 17.47 5.61 -8.34
N ASN A 51 17.34 5.74 -7.02
CA ASN A 51 16.06 5.96 -6.35
C ASN A 51 16.08 7.33 -5.64
N PRO A 52 15.50 8.38 -6.27
CA PRO A 52 15.52 9.74 -5.71
C PRO A 52 14.70 9.85 -4.42
N THR A 53 13.68 9.00 -4.24
CA THR A 53 12.84 8.95 -3.02
C THR A 53 13.62 8.41 -1.82
N LYS A 54 14.40 7.33 -2.02
CA LYS A 54 15.19 6.68 -0.96
C LYS A 54 16.56 7.31 -0.78
N HIS A 55 16.98 8.21 -1.66
CA HIS A 55 18.33 8.79 -1.69
C HIS A 55 19.41 7.72 -1.80
N VAL A 56 19.18 6.70 -2.66
CA VAL A 56 20.12 5.59 -2.84
C VAL A 56 20.34 5.35 -4.32
N TRP A 57 21.60 5.09 -4.68
CA TRP A 57 21.94 4.47 -5.95
C TRP A 57 22.65 3.14 -5.72
N LYS A 58 22.43 2.18 -6.61
CA LYS A 58 22.97 0.83 -6.50
C LYS A 58 23.30 0.27 -7.88
N ASP A 59 24.53 -0.19 -8.04
CA ASP A 59 24.94 -1.03 -9.17
C ASP A 59 24.53 -2.47 -8.85
N PHE A 60 23.53 -3.01 -9.54
CA PHE A 60 23.08 -4.39 -9.35
C PHE A 60 23.92 -5.39 -10.16
N GLY A 61 24.58 -4.96 -11.23
CA GLY A 61 25.55 -5.78 -11.94
C GLY A 61 26.89 -5.87 -11.22
N GLY A 62 27.19 -4.90 -10.34
CA GLY A 62 28.42 -4.81 -9.56
C GLY A 62 28.20 -4.81 -8.04
N THR A 63 29.22 -4.35 -7.30
CA THR A 63 29.18 -4.24 -5.84
C THR A 63 28.97 -2.81 -5.35
N ALA A 64 29.16 -1.82 -6.22
CA ALA A 64 29.09 -0.40 -5.89
C ALA A 64 27.68 0.06 -5.47
N GLY A 65 27.63 1.15 -4.71
CA GLY A 65 26.40 1.78 -4.25
C GLY A 65 26.70 2.87 -3.23
N GLY A 66 25.75 3.78 -3.05
CA GLY A 66 25.91 4.94 -2.17
C GLY A 66 24.57 5.59 -1.82
N LYS A 67 24.65 6.57 -0.92
CA LYS A 67 23.48 7.23 -0.31
C LYS A 67 23.45 8.75 -0.51
N ASP A 68 24.35 9.29 -1.32
CA ASP A 68 24.47 10.72 -1.56
C ASP A 68 24.96 11.02 -2.99
N ALA A 69 24.82 12.26 -3.39
CA ALA A 69 25.21 12.72 -4.72
C ALA A 69 26.73 12.67 -4.96
N ILE A 70 27.53 12.93 -3.91
CA ILE A 70 28.99 12.83 -4.01
C ILE A 70 29.43 11.41 -4.37
N SER A 71 28.97 10.41 -3.63
CA SER A 71 29.31 9.00 -3.90
C SER A 71 28.87 8.55 -5.29
N PHE A 72 27.73 9.04 -5.78
CA PHE A 72 27.26 8.76 -7.13
C PHE A 72 28.20 9.35 -8.19
N TYR A 73 28.54 10.64 -8.07
CA TYR A 73 29.47 11.31 -8.99
C TYR A 73 30.86 10.67 -8.96
N CYS A 74 31.38 10.40 -7.77
CA CYS A 74 32.68 9.75 -7.60
C CYS A 74 32.71 8.38 -8.26
N TYR A 75 31.65 7.57 -8.10
CA TYR A 75 31.52 6.33 -8.85
C TYR A 75 31.52 6.57 -10.36
N ARG A 76 30.67 7.46 -10.88
CA ARG A 76 30.59 7.71 -12.34
C ARG A 76 31.93 8.12 -12.94
N LYS A 77 32.64 9.06 -12.29
CA LYS A 77 33.87 9.63 -12.83
C LYS A 77 35.14 8.82 -12.53
N TYR A 78 35.25 8.23 -11.35
CA TYR A 78 36.48 7.60 -10.86
C TYR A 78 36.35 6.08 -10.66
N ASN A 79 35.16 5.51 -10.86
CA ASN A 79 34.83 4.12 -10.56
C ASN A 79 35.07 3.74 -9.08
N ASP A 80 35.12 4.74 -8.19
CA ASP A 80 35.25 4.60 -6.73
C ASP A 80 34.29 5.57 -6.04
N PRO A 81 33.26 5.06 -5.32
CA PRO A 81 32.30 5.91 -4.62
C PRO A 81 32.82 6.59 -3.35
N TYR A 82 34.01 6.24 -2.85
CA TYR A 82 34.53 6.70 -1.56
C TYR A 82 35.93 7.34 -1.66
N LEU A 83 36.07 8.32 -2.56
CA LEU A 83 37.30 9.09 -2.74
C LEU A 83 37.75 9.82 -1.47
N LYS A 84 39.05 10.10 -1.40
CA LYS A 84 39.69 10.81 -0.28
C LYS A 84 40.69 11.84 -0.80
N GLY A 85 41.07 12.77 0.07
CA GLY A 85 42.14 13.73 -0.22
C GLY A 85 41.79 14.67 -1.38
N LYS A 86 42.74 14.88 -2.29
CA LYS A 86 42.60 15.87 -3.38
C LYS A 86 41.49 15.52 -4.37
N ASP A 87 41.33 14.24 -4.69
CA ASP A 87 40.31 13.79 -5.66
C ASP A 87 38.89 13.99 -5.11
N PHE A 88 38.71 13.87 -3.79
CA PHE A 88 37.44 14.19 -3.13
C PHE A 88 37.11 15.68 -3.25
N VAL A 89 38.08 16.56 -2.97
CA VAL A 89 37.90 18.01 -3.08
C VAL A 89 37.53 18.39 -4.51
N GLN A 90 38.26 17.85 -5.49
CA GLN A 90 37.98 18.07 -6.90
C GLN A 90 36.57 17.61 -7.29
N ALA A 91 36.15 16.42 -6.86
CA ALA A 91 34.82 15.92 -7.13
C ALA A 91 33.72 16.85 -6.55
N VAL A 92 33.91 17.38 -5.35
CA VAL A 92 32.96 18.34 -4.75
C VAL A 92 32.87 19.62 -5.56
N GLU A 93 34.00 20.20 -6.00
CA GLU A 93 33.99 21.42 -6.82
C GLU A 93 33.26 21.22 -8.13
N GLU A 94 33.52 20.11 -8.81
CA GLU A 94 32.89 19.78 -10.09
C GLU A 94 31.38 19.51 -9.96
N ILE A 95 30.96 18.85 -8.89
CA ILE A 95 29.53 18.66 -8.59
C ILE A 95 28.86 20.01 -8.35
N CYS A 96 29.49 20.90 -7.59
CA CYS A 96 28.94 22.21 -7.28
C CYS A 96 28.78 23.07 -8.54
N GLU A 97 29.79 23.06 -9.42
CA GLU A 97 29.72 23.72 -10.73
C GLU A 97 28.61 23.15 -11.60
N LEU A 98 28.53 21.81 -11.70
CA LEU A 98 27.52 21.12 -12.50
C LEU A 98 26.08 21.37 -12.00
N CYS A 99 25.90 21.55 -10.70
CA CYS A 99 24.59 21.63 -10.06
C CYS A 99 24.22 23.04 -9.57
N GLY A 100 25.01 24.06 -9.90
CA GLY A 100 24.69 25.45 -9.54
C GLY A 100 24.79 25.76 -8.05
N ILE A 101 25.70 25.12 -7.33
CA ILE A 101 25.93 25.36 -5.91
C ILE A 101 27.10 26.34 -5.76
N PRO A 102 26.91 27.50 -5.13
CA PRO A 102 28.01 28.37 -4.75
C PRO A 102 29.01 27.63 -3.84
N ILE A 103 30.28 27.62 -4.22
CA ILE A 103 31.35 27.05 -3.41
C ILE A 103 31.86 28.14 -2.49
N GLU A 104 31.78 27.91 -1.19
CA GLU A 104 32.38 28.75 -0.17
C GLU A 104 33.63 28.06 0.38
N TYR A 105 34.71 28.82 0.52
CA TYR A 105 35.96 28.36 1.10
C TYR A 105 36.16 28.97 2.49
N GLN A 106 36.88 28.28 3.36
CA GLN A 106 37.13 28.71 4.75
C GLN A 106 37.92 30.02 4.87
N ASP A 107 38.64 30.42 3.81
CA ASP A 107 39.36 31.71 3.76
C ASP A 107 38.47 32.89 3.36
N GLY A 108 37.15 32.66 3.18
CA GLY A 108 36.17 33.67 2.80
C GLY A 108 36.03 33.90 1.31
N CYS A 109 36.80 33.18 0.47
CA CYS A 109 36.60 33.21 -0.98
C CYS A 109 35.34 32.41 -1.38
N SER A 110 34.72 32.80 -2.50
CA SER A 110 33.56 32.08 -3.07
C SER A 110 33.61 31.99 -4.59
N ARG A 111 33.02 30.92 -5.15
CA ARG A 111 32.76 30.76 -6.59
C ARG A 111 31.26 30.53 -6.79
N THR A 112 30.66 31.25 -7.74
CA THR A 112 29.22 31.16 -8.07
C THR A 112 29.01 30.63 -9.48
N PHE A 113 27.86 30.00 -9.71
CA PHE A 113 27.48 29.41 -10.99
C PHE A 113 26.00 29.70 -11.23
N ASP A 114 25.68 30.55 -12.21
CA ASP A 114 24.32 31.07 -12.40
C ASP A 114 23.53 30.34 -13.50
N ASP A 115 24.19 29.42 -14.22
CA ASP A 115 23.61 28.73 -15.37
C ASP A 115 22.64 27.59 -14.98
N VAL A 116 22.73 27.10 -13.74
CA VAL A 116 21.98 25.94 -13.27
C VAL A 116 21.30 26.25 -11.94
N VAL A 117 20.01 25.95 -11.84
CA VAL A 117 19.26 26.09 -10.58
C VAL A 117 19.46 24.85 -9.73
N TYR A 118 20.12 25.02 -8.58
CA TYR A 118 20.30 23.96 -7.58
C TYR A 118 18.97 23.29 -7.19
N LYS A 119 18.98 21.95 -7.18
CA LYS A 119 17.85 21.13 -6.71
C LYS A 119 18.29 20.27 -5.52
N PRO A 120 17.94 20.68 -4.28
CA PRO A 120 18.17 19.84 -3.13
C PRO A 120 17.29 18.60 -3.19
N ARG A 121 17.75 17.56 -2.52
CA ARG A 121 16.99 16.35 -2.23
C ARG A 121 15.72 16.73 -1.48
N ILE A 122 14.62 16.06 -1.77
CA ILE A 122 13.40 16.21 -0.98
C ILE A 122 13.55 15.34 0.29
N GLU A 123 13.62 15.96 1.46
CA GLU A 123 13.52 15.24 2.72
C GLU A 123 12.10 14.73 2.91
N ILE A 124 11.92 13.43 2.74
CA ILE A 124 10.67 12.76 3.04
C ILE A 124 10.59 12.66 4.56
N GLN A 125 9.69 13.43 5.17
CA GLN A 125 9.36 13.26 6.57
C GLN A 125 8.97 11.80 6.79
N LYS A 126 9.61 11.16 7.77
CA LYS A 126 9.44 9.74 8.07
C LYS A 126 7.94 9.45 8.27
N GLU A 127 7.42 8.47 7.53
CA GLU A 127 6.01 8.06 7.65
C GLU A 127 5.62 7.89 9.11
N SER A 128 4.46 8.43 9.48
CA SER A 128 3.90 8.14 10.80
C SER A 128 3.59 6.64 10.87
N PRO A 129 4.08 5.91 11.89
CA PRO A 129 3.73 4.50 12.04
C PRO A 129 2.21 4.33 12.02
N LYS A 130 1.73 3.33 11.28
CA LYS A 130 0.30 3.03 11.21
C LYS A 130 -0.25 2.78 12.61
N ALA A 131 -1.35 3.46 12.91
CA ALA A 131 -1.98 3.40 14.21
C ALA A 131 -2.55 2.01 14.52
N THR A 132 -2.81 1.76 15.80
CA THR A 132 -3.34 0.47 16.27
C THR A 132 -4.73 0.19 15.72
N PRO A 133 -5.13 -1.08 15.55
CA PRO A 133 -6.46 -1.45 15.05
C PRO A 133 -7.63 -0.77 15.79
N GLY A 134 -7.56 -0.68 17.12
CA GLY A 134 -8.61 -0.02 17.91
C GLY A 134 -8.72 1.48 17.64
N TYR A 135 -7.58 2.18 17.51
CA TYR A 135 -7.60 3.61 17.17
C TYR A 135 -8.06 3.84 15.73
N LEU A 136 -7.61 3.00 14.79
CA LEU A 136 -8.11 3.02 13.42
C LEU A 136 -9.63 2.84 13.39
N HIS A 137 -10.16 1.86 14.13
CA HIS A 137 -11.60 1.65 14.22
C HIS A 137 -12.34 2.87 14.75
N GLU A 138 -11.83 3.52 15.79
CA GLU A 138 -12.44 4.73 16.35
C GLU A 138 -12.54 5.86 15.32
N VAL A 139 -11.42 6.17 14.65
CA VAL A 139 -11.35 7.25 13.64
C VAL A 139 -12.24 6.91 12.44
N TYR A 140 -12.07 5.71 11.87
CA TYR A 140 -12.82 5.28 10.71
C TYR A 140 -14.32 5.17 10.98
N SER A 141 -14.74 4.74 12.17
CA SER A 141 -16.15 4.67 12.54
C SER A 141 -16.80 6.05 12.68
N LYS A 142 -16.05 7.06 13.17
CA LYS A 142 -16.51 8.46 13.19
C LYS A 142 -16.57 9.05 11.77
N TRP A 143 -15.56 8.78 10.97
CA TRP A 143 -15.41 9.28 9.61
C TRP A 143 -16.44 8.71 8.64
N ILE A 144 -16.61 7.39 8.57
CA ILE A 144 -17.50 6.76 7.59
C ILE A 144 -18.97 7.11 7.79
N LYS A 145 -19.37 7.50 9.02
CA LYS A 145 -20.73 7.97 9.32
C LYS A 145 -21.06 9.33 8.69
N GLN A 146 -20.05 10.08 8.21
CA GLN A 146 -20.26 11.36 7.52
C GLN A 146 -20.64 11.19 6.04
N PHE A 147 -20.54 9.97 5.50
CA PHE A 147 -20.86 9.68 4.11
C PHE A 147 -22.20 8.95 4.02
N ASP A 148 -22.87 9.15 2.89
CA ASP A 148 -24.03 8.39 2.47
C ASP A 148 -23.66 7.35 1.41
N LEU A 149 -24.52 6.35 1.23
CA LEU A 149 -24.43 5.42 0.11
C LEU A 149 -25.25 5.99 -1.08
N LYS A 150 -24.56 6.56 -2.06
CA LYS A 150 -25.18 7.18 -3.24
C LYS A 150 -25.90 6.14 -4.11
N LYS A 151 -26.93 6.59 -4.84
CA LYS A 151 -27.80 5.75 -5.68
C LYS A 151 -27.04 4.84 -6.66
N PRO A 152 -26.00 5.29 -7.40
CA PRO A 152 -25.28 4.42 -8.32
C PRO A 152 -24.62 3.22 -7.62
N HIS A 153 -24.06 3.42 -6.43
CA HIS A 153 -23.44 2.34 -5.67
C HIS A 153 -24.47 1.41 -5.07
N LEU A 154 -25.58 1.94 -4.57
CA LEU A 154 -26.70 1.11 -4.10
C LEU A 154 -27.26 0.24 -5.23
N PHE A 155 -27.42 0.80 -6.43
CA PHE A 155 -27.85 0.06 -7.61
C PHE A 155 -26.84 -1.03 -7.97
N HIS A 156 -25.53 -0.72 -8.00
CA HIS A 156 -24.49 -1.72 -8.23
C HIS A 156 -24.52 -2.85 -7.20
N LEU A 157 -24.62 -2.52 -5.92
CA LEU A 157 -24.70 -3.50 -4.83
C LEU A 157 -25.91 -4.41 -5.00
N LYS A 158 -27.08 -3.84 -5.30
CA LYS A 158 -28.33 -4.59 -5.43
C LYS A 158 -28.37 -5.44 -6.70
N GLU A 159 -28.09 -4.85 -7.85
CA GLU A 159 -28.33 -5.49 -9.15
C GLU A 159 -27.17 -6.40 -9.58
N VAL A 160 -25.93 -6.00 -9.28
CA VAL A 160 -24.74 -6.78 -9.65
C VAL A 160 -24.30 -7.71 -8.52
N ARG A 161 -24.16 -7.18 -7.29
CA ARG A 161 -23.64 -7.95 -6.15
C ARG A 161 -24.72 -8.71 -5.37
N LYS A 162 -25.99 -8.50 -5.69
CA LYS A 162 -27.16 -9.07 -4.98
C LYS A 162 -27.18 -8.76 -3.48
N ILE A 163 -26.62 -7.61 -3.10
CA ILE A 163 -26.61 -7.10 -1.73
C ILE A 163 -27.73 -6.07 -1.58
N GLY A 164 -28.73 -6.41 -0.74
CA GLY A 164 -29.84 -5.51 -0.42
C GLY A 164 -29.44 -4.31 0.46
N PRO A 165 -30.27 -3.25 0.50
CA PRO A 165 -29.98 -2.01 1.23
C PRO A 165 -29.76 -2.21 2.73
N GLN A 166 -30.49 -3.13 3.36
CA GLN A 166 -30.32 -3.44 4.78
C GLN A 166 -28.94 -4.04 5.07
N VAL A 167 -28.52 -5.02 4.27
CA VAL A 167 -27.18 -5.62 4.38
C VAL A 167 -26.10 -4.57 4.10
N ALA A 168 -26.27 -3.75 3.06
CA ALA A 168 -25.33 -2.66 2.76
C ALA A 168 -25.20 -1.66 3.93
N LYS A 169 -26.30 -1.35 4.63
CA LYS A 169 -26.30 -0.52 5.84
C LYS A 169 -25.54 -1.18 6.99
N ILE A 170 -25.80 -2.47 7.26
CA ILE A 170 -25.12 -3.25 8.32
C ILE A 170 -23.61 -3.32 8.05
N ARG A 171 -23.23 -3.58 6.80
CA ARG A 171 -21.82 -3.64 6.35
C ARG A 171 -21.13 -2.27 6.36
N MET A 172 -21.89 -1.19 6.55
CA MET A 172 -21.42 0.20 6.52
C MET A 172 -20.80 0.60 5.18
N TYR A 173 -21.31 0.08 4.06
CA TYR A 173 -20.89 0.53 2.73
C TYR A 173 -21.29 2.00 2.51
N ARG A 174 -20.39 2.78 1.91
CA ARG A 174 -20.55 4.22 1.64
C ARG A 174 -19.96 4.65 0.31
N SER A 175 -20.37 5.80 -0.19
CA SER A 175 -19.77 6.41 -1.39
C SER A 175 -18.74 7.46 -0.98
N TYR A 176 -17.48 7.23 -1.34
CA TYR A 176 -16.42 8.20 -1.16
C TYR A 176 -16.39 9.16 -2.35
N SER A 177 -16.59 10.45 -2.06
CA SER A 177 -16.64 11.53 -3.04
C SER A 177 -15.27 11.89 -3.57
N ASP A 178 -15.17 12.45 -4.77
CA ASP A 178 -13.98 13.12 -5.33
C ASP A 178 -13.91 14.61 -4.97
N ASP A 179 -14.98 15.17 -4.39
CA ASP A 179 -15.03 16.57 -3.96
C ASP A 179 -14.00 16.86 -2.86
N MET A 180 -12.98 17.65 -3.24
CA MET A 180 -11.89 18.04 -2.35
C MET A 180 -12.36 18.92 -1.18
N LYS A 181 -13.40 19.76 -1.37
CA LYS A 181 -13.95 20.61 -0.32
C LYS A 181 -14.70 19.79 0.71
N GLU A 182 -15.49 18.81 0.25
CA GLU A 182 -16.19 17.86 1.12
C GLU A 182 -15.19 17.07 1.98
N ARG A 183 -14.16 16.50 1.35
CA ARG A 183 -13.08 15.75 2.03
C ARG A 183 -12.36 16.58 3.07
N TYR A 184 -11.96 17.80 2.70
CA TYR A 184 -11.33 18.75 3.62
C TYR A 184 -12.27 19.10 4.78
N GLY A 185 -13.53 19.43 4.49
CA GLY A 185 -14.53 19.81 5.49
C GLY A 185 -14.75 18.71 6.53
N ILE A 186 -14.98 17.48 6.08
CA ILE A 186 -15.16 16.31 6.97
C ILE A 186 -13.88 16.06 7.79
N THR A 187 -12.71 16.10 7.16
CA THR A 187 -11.44 15.85 7.84
C THR A 187 -11.14 16.93 8.88
N LYS A 188 -11.35 18.20 8.54
CA LYS A 188 -11.22 19.34 9.46
C LYS A 188 -12.17 19.21 10.63
N GLN A 189 -13.41 18.78 10.40
CA GLN A 189 -14.37 18.57 11.47
C GLN A 189 -13.90 17.50 12.46
N LEU A 190 -13.35 16.38 11.98
CA LEU A 190 -12.76 15.36 12.84
C LEU A 190 -11.59 15.91 13.66
N ALA A 191 -10.64 16.59 13.00
CA ALA A 191 -9.48 17.18 13.67
C ALA A 191 -9.89 18.21 14.74
N SER A 192 -10.90 19.05 14.45
CA SER A 192 -11.42 20.04 15.41
C SER A 192 -12.05 19.42 16.66
N LYS A 193 -12.46 18.14 16.58
CA LYS A 193 -12.97 17.36 17.72
C LYS A 193 -11.86 16.62 18.47
N GLY A 194 -10.59 16.96 18.22
CA GLY A 194 -9.43 16.36 18.87
C GLY A 194 -8.99 15.01 18.31
N VAL A 195 -9.53 14.59 17.16
CA VAL A 195 -9.09 13.34 16.50
C VAL A 195 -7.71 13.55 15.89
N LYS A 196 -6.71 12.78 16.33
CA LYS A 196 -5.37 12.75 15.70
C LYS A 196 -5.41 11.86 14.46
N LEU A 197 -4.96 12.39 13.33
CA LEU A 197 -5.01 11.69 12.04
C LEU A 197 -3.65 11.10 11.64
N ASP A 198 -2.59 11.44 12.38
CA ASP A 198 -1.27 10.84 12.25
C ASP A 198 -1.34 9.31 12.36
N GLY A 199 -0.71 8.62 11.42
CA GLY A 199 -0.73 7.16 11.39
C GLY A 199 -2.04 6.53 10.91
N VAL A 200 -3.05 7.30 10.48
CA VAL A 200 -4.33 6.77 9.96
C VAL A 200 -4.31 6.75 8.43
N PRO A 201 -4.24 5.58 7.78
CA PRO A 201 -4.19 5.50 6.32
C PRO A 201 -5.37 6.19 5.62
N GLY A 202 -5.06 6.82 4.49
CA GLY A 202 -6.02 7.58 3.69
C GLY A 202 -6.24 9.02 4.19
N PHE A 203 -5.66 9.41 5.32
CA PHE A 203 -5.55 10.80 5.75
C PHE A 203 -4.13 11.30 5.58
N ALA A 204 -3.99 12.50 5.05
CA ALA A 204 -2.70 13.05 4.73
C ALA A 204 -2.66 14.57 4.99
N VAL A 205 -1.47 15.08 5.28
CA VAL A 205 -1.20 16.51 5.23
C VAL A 205 -0.80 16.86 3.81
N LYS A 206 -1.53 17.81 3.24
CA LYS A 206 -1.23 18.38 1.93
C LYS A 206 -0.72 19.80 2.02
N GLU A 207 0.18 20.15 1.13
CA GLU A 207 0.55 21.54 0.88
C GLU A 207 -0.64 22.30 0.29
N GLY A 208 -0.82 23.53 0.75
CA GLY A 208 -1.90 24.41 0.33
C GLY A 208 -1.45 25.87 0.31
N LYS A 209 -2.23 26.71 -0.38
CA LYS A 209 -1.96 28.14 -0.55
C LYS A 209 -1.75 28.89 0.77
N TYR A 210 -2.44 28.48 1.84
CA TYR A 210 -2.40 29.11 3.16
C TYR A 210 -1.62 28.30 4.19
N GLY A 211 -0.78 27.36 3.73
CA GLY A 211 -0.06 26.42 4.56
C GLY A 211 -0.61 24.99 4.49
N PRO A 212 0.07 24.06 5.17
CA PRO A 212 -0.29 22.65 5.16
C PRO A 212 -1.63 22.40 5.87
N TYR A 213 -2.40 21.43 5.36
CA TYR A 213 -3.70 21.09 5.92
C TYR A 213 -4.01 19.60 5.82
N TRP A 214 -4.75 19.09 6.81
CA TRP A 214 -5.25 17.72 6.80
C TRP A 214 -6.41 17.54 5.82
N THR A 215 -6.36 16.45 5.06
CA THR A 215 -7.48 16.00 4.20
C THR A 215 -7.42 14.50 3.99
N SER A 216 -8.55 13.89 3.60
CA SER A 216 -8.56 12.51 3.11
C SER A 216 -8.18 12.45 1.63
N VAL A 217 -7.41 11.44 1.23
CA VAL A 217 -6.87 11.26 -0.12
C VAL A 217 -7.39 9.97 -0.76
N GLY A 218 -6.99 9.70 -2.01
CA GLY A 218 -7.45 8.53 -2.78
C GLY A 218 -8.52 8.85 -3.83
N ARG A 219 -8.86 7.86 -4.66
CA ARG A 219 -9.87 8.00 -5.72
C ARG A 219 -11.28 7.82 -5.14
N ALA A 220 -12.26 8.45 -5.77
CA ALA A 220 -13.67 8.21 -5.45
C ALA A 220 -14.09 6.77 -5.77
N GLY A 221 -15.12 6.31 -5.06
CA GLY A 221 -15.58 4.93 -5.18
C GLY A 221 -16.52 4.46 -4.07
N LEU A 222 -16.92 3.20 -4.16
CA LEU A 222 -17.60 2.49 -3.09
C LEU A 222 -16.60 2.05 -2.02
N LEU A 223 -16.77 2.56 -0.80
CA LEU A 223 -16.01 2.17 0.40
C LEU A 223 -16.51 0.83 0.95
N ILE A 224 -15.57 -0.09 1.11
CA ILE A 224 -15.77 -1.44 1.64
C ILE A 224 -14.91 -1.56 2.90
N PRO A 225 -15.52 -1.59 4.10
CA PRO A 225 -14.78 -1.70 5.36
C PRO A 225 -14.09 -3.06 5.52
N PHE A 226 -12.79 -3.04 5.82
CA PHE A 226 -12.02 -4.23 6.18
C PHE A 226 -11.95 -4.36 7.70
N ARG A 227 -12.25 -5.57 8.21
CA ARG A 227 -12.51 -5.80 9.63
C ARG A 227 -11.64 -6.89 10.20
N SER A 228 -11.20 -6.73 11.45
CA SER A 228 -10.54 -7.79 12.21
C SER A 228 -11.52 -8.84 12.71
N ILE A 229 -10.99 -9.94 13.25
CA ILE A 229 -11.76 -10.92 14.04
C ILE A 229 -12.28 -10.36 15.38
N ASN A 230 -12.13 -9.06 15.65
CA ASN A 230 -12.71 -8.35 16.79
C ASN A 230 -13.73 -7.28 16.34
N ASN A 231 -14.14 -7.29 15.07
CA ASN A 231 -15.02 -6.30 14.43
C ASN A 231 -14.44 -4.86 14.32
N GLU A 232 -13.13 -4.71 14.53
CA GLU A 232 -12.45 -3.41 14.39
C GLU A 232 -12.28 -3.07 12.91
N ILE A 233 -12.55 -1.82 12.50
CA ILE A 233 -12.31 -1.38 11.12
C ILE A 233 -10.82 -1.07 11.02
N GLN A 234 -10.09 -1.84 10.22
CA GLN A 234 -8.64 -1.68 10.06
C GLN A 234 -8.25 -0.91 8.79
N GLY A 235 -9.21 -0.67 7.90
CA GLY A 235 -9.02 0.08 6.67
C GLY A 235 -10.21 -0.05 5.73
N PHE A 236 -10.06 0.51 4.53
CA PHE A 236 -11.06 0.42 3.48
C PHE A 236 -10.44 0.01 2.16
N GLN A 237 -11.09 -0.91 1.47
CA GLN A 237 -10.93 -1.04 0.04
C GLN A 237 -11.94 -0.14 -0.65
N ILE A 238 -11.52 0.51 -1.73
CA ILE A 238 -12.34 1.39 -2.57
C ILE A 238 -12.50 0.71 -3.91
N MET A 239 -13.73 0.39 -4.29
CA MET A 239 -14.05 0.05 -5.68
C MET A 239 -14.23 1.35 -6.46
N PHE A 240 -13.32 1.65 -7.38
CA PHE A 240 -13.33 2.93 -8.09
C PHE A 240 -14.55 3.08 -8.99
N ASP A 241 -15.10 4.30 -9.04
CA ASP A 241 -16.21 4.65 -9.93
C ASP A 241 -15.82 4.49 -11.40
N GLU A 242 -14.65 5.01 -11.74
CA GLU A 242 -14.04 4.87 -13.05
C GLU A 242 -12.86 3.89 -12.99
N LYS A 243 -12.99 2.77 -13.71
CA LYS A 243 -11.91 1.81 -13.88
C LYS A 243 -10.78 2.47 -14.69
N PRO A 244 -9.55 2.55 -14.17
CA PRO A 244 -8.42 3.06 -14.95
C PRO A 244 -8.14 2.13 -16.14
N ALA A 245 -7.78 2.70 -17.30
CA ALA A 245 -7.54 1.94 -18.54
C ALA A 245 -6.60 0.74 -18.35
N ASN A 246 -5.53 0.90 -17.57
CA ASN A 246 -4.55 -0.14 -17.22
C ASN A 246 -4.46 -0.38 -15.70
N GLY A 247 -5.58 -0.22 -14.97
CA GLY A 247 -5.56 -0.28 -13.51
C GLY A 247 -6.50 -1.32 -12.90
N GLN A 248 -6.28 -1.56 -11.61
CA GLN A 248 -7.13 -2.42 -10.81
C GLN A 248 -8.49 -1.75 -10.57
N LYS A 249 -9.55 -2.57 -10.52
CA LYS A 249 -10.91 -2.12 -10.16
C LYS A 249 -11.01 -1.63 -8.71
N TYR A 250 -10.12 -2.12 -7.86
CA TYR A 250 -10.07 -1.82 -6.44
C TYR A 250 -8.74 -1.19 -6.07
N GLY A 251 -8.74 -0.31 -5.08
CA GLY A 251 -7.52 0.15 -4.42
C GLY A 251 -7.76 0.41 -2.95
N TRP A 252 -6.69 0.63 -2.20
CA TRP A 252 -6.78 0.89 -0.77
C TRP A 252 -7.01 2.37 -0.48
N PHE A 253 -7.78 2.64 0.56
CA PHE A 253 -7.76 3.93 1.25
C PHE A 253 -6.44 4.05 2.00
N SER A 254 -5.45 4.66 1.34
CA SER A 254 -4.06 4.76 1.77
C SER A 254 -3.52 6.15 1.42
N SER A 255 -2.54 6.60 2.18
CA SER A 255 -1.95 7.93 2.08
C SER A 255 -0.42 7.83 2.08
N PRO A 256 0.19 7.20 1.06
CA PRO A 256 1.64 7.20 0.91
C PRO A 256 2.13 8.64 0.77
N ILE A 257 3.28 8.95 1.36
CA ILE A 257 3.90 10.26 1.19
C ILE A 257 4.30 10.42 -0.27
N ASN A 258 3.90 11.54 -0.87
CA ASN A 258 4.14 11.83 -2.27
C ASN A 258 4.26 13.36 -2.46
N PRO A 259 5.48 13.90 -2.31
CA PRO A 259 5.73 15.34 -2.44
C PRO A 259 5.37 15.89 -3.83
N GLU A 260 5.55 15.12 -4.91
CA GLU A 260 5.13 15.53 -6.26
C GLU A 260 3.62 15.81 -6.36
N LYS A 261 2.81 15.14 -5.53
CA LYS A 261 1.35 15.34 -5.43
C LYS A 261 0.97 16.24 -4.25
N GLY A 262 1.94 16.96 -3.68
CA GLY A 262 1.81 17.85 -2.54
C GLY A 262 1.46 17.13 -1.23
N THR A 263 1.67 15.82 -1.13
CA THR A 263 1.40 15.02 0.08
C THR A 263 2.69 14.90 0.88
N ILE A 264 2.78 15.64 1.98
CA ILE A 264 4.00 15.79 2.77
C ILE A 264 4.00 14.92 4.04
N GLN A 265 2.83 14.46 4.48
CA GLN A 265 2.68 13.53 5.60
C GLN A 265 1.50 12.59 5.35
N GLY A 266 1.60 11.34 5.76
CA GLY A 266 0.53 10.36 5.69
C GLY A 266 0.96 9.00 6.24
N ALA A 267 0.05 8.02 6.16
CA ALA A 267 0.33 6.63 6.51
C ALA A 267 -0.04 5.68 5.37
N GLU A 268 0.81 4.70 5.09
CA GLU A 268 0.51 3.62 4.17
C GLU A 268 -0.32 2.52 4.84
N ILE A 269 -1.35 2.04 4.15
CA ILE A 269 -2.21 0.97 4.65
C ILE A 269 -1.45 -0.35 4.90
N GLY A 270 -0.39 -0.59 4.13
CA GLY A 270 0.38 -1.84 4.11
C GLY A 270 1.62 -1.82 4.99
N ASN A 271 1.91 -0.71 5.66
CA ASN A 271 3.07 -0.56 6.55
C ASN A 271 2.58 -0.48 8.01
N PRO A 272 2.89 -1.45 8.90
CA PRO A 272 3.78 -2.58 8.68
C PRO A 272 3.12 -3.76 7.95
N VAL A 273 1.79 -3.88 8.00
CA VAL A 273 1.07 -5.03 7.42
C VAL A 273 -0.29 -4.59 6.84
N LEU A 274 -0.66 -5.14 5.68
CA LEU A 274 -1.98 -4.97 5.06
C LEU A 274 -3.09 -5.59 5.93
N PRO A 275 -4.30 -5.00 5.95
CA PRO A 275 -5.42 -5.58 6.69
C PRO A 275 -6.00 -6.79 5.94
N TYR A 276 -6.42 -7.81 6.70
CA TYR A 276 -7.37 -8.81 6.23
C TYR A 276 -8.81 -8.33 6.50
N HIS A 277 -9.79 -9.10 6.02
CA HIS A 277 -11.19 -8.86 6.36
C HIS A 277 -11.87 -10.13 6.86
N ALA A 278 -12.39 -10.08 8.08
CA ALA A 278 -13.27 -11.09 8.66
C ALA A 278 -14.73 -10.80 8.28
N ALA A 279 -15.19 -11.45 7.22
CA ALA A 279 -16.58 -11.42 6.82
C ALA A 279 -17.37 -12.48 7.60
N VAL A 280 -18.33 -12.03 8.40
CA VAL A 280 -19.30 -12.88 9.10
C VAL A 280 -20.70 -12.67 8.51
N PRO A 281 -21.68 -13.55 8.72
CA PRO A 281 -23.06 -13.29 8.29
C PRO A 281 -23.57 -11.94 8.81
N ALA A 282 -24.35 -11.20 8.02
CA ALA A 282 -24.81 -9.86 8.35
C ALA A 282 -25.60 -9.81 9.67
N GLN A 283 -26.35 -10.88 9.98
CA GLN A 283 -27.08 -10.99 11.24
C GLN A 283 -26.14 -11.14 12.44
N VAL A 284 -25.01 -11.85 12.28
CA VAL A 284 -23.95 -11.95 13.29
C VAL A 284 -23.30 -10.58 13.46
N LEU A 285 -22.93 -9.93 12.35
CA LEU A 285 -22.31 -8.59 12.38
C LEU A 285 -23.19 -7.56 13.10
N LEU A 286 -24.51 -7.62 12.93
CA LEU A 286 -25.45 -6.72 13.61
C LEU A 286 -25.41 -6.88 15.13
N ASN A 287 -25.18 -8.09 15.63
CA ASN A 287 -25.16 -8.44 17.04
C ASN A 287 -23.75 -8.44 17.65
N TRP A 288 -22.72 -8.32 16.80
CA TRP A 288 -21.32 -8.41 17.20
C TRP A 288 -20.85 -7.11 17.84
N ILE A 289 -20.96 -7.03 19.16
CA ILE A 289 -20.53 -5.88 19.94
C ILE A 289 -19.01 -5.88 20.07
N LEU A 290 -18.39 -4.76 19.68
CA LEU A 290 -16.94 -4.54 19.79
C LEU A 290 -16.45 -4.76 21.23
N TYR A 291 -15.35 -5.49 21.40
CA TYR A 291 -14.71 -5.81 22.68
C TYR A 291 -15.60 -6.52 23.72
N LYS A 292 -16.70 -7.15 23.28
CA LYS A 292 -17.57 -7.93 24.17
C LYS A 292 -17.68 -9.37 23.70
N GLY A 293 -16.86 -10.22 24.33
CA GLY A 293 -16.75 -11.63 24.01
C GLY A 293 -15.85 -11.91 22.82
N GLU A 294 -15.62 -13.18 22.55
CA GLU A 294 -14.93 -13.67 21.36
C GLU A 294 -15.93 -13.85 20.21
N LEU A 295 -15.47 -13.97 18.96
CA LEU A 295 -16.38 -14.24 17.84
C LEU A 295 -17.16 -15.56 18.01
N SER A 296 -16.54 -16.54 18.67
CA SER A 296 -17.14 -17.83 19.04
C SER A 296 -18.40 -17.70 19.91
N ASP A 297 -18.56 -16.58 20.63
CA ASP A 297 -19.78 -16.28 21.40
C ASP A 297 -20.96 -15.87 20.49
N HIS A 298 -20.68 -15.46 19.26
CA HIS A 298 -21.68 -14.92 18.32
C HIS A 298 -21.97 -15.83 17.13
N MET A 299 -21.07 -16.76 16.80
CA MET A 299 -21.26 -17.75 15.74
C MET A 299 -20.30 -18.94 15.86
N GLU A 300 -20.62 -20.04 15.17
CA GLU A 300 -19.73 -21.20 15.04
C GLU A 300 -18.46 -20.84 14.26
N THR A 301 -17.30 -21.17 14.82
CA THR A 301 -15.97 -20.91 14.25
C THR A 301 -15.20 -22.19 13.92
N ASP A 302 -15.84 -23.37 13.99
CA ASP A 302 -15.21 -24.66 13.70
C ASP A 302 -14.70 -24.77 12.25
N THR A 303 -15.30 -24.02 11.33
CA THR A 303 -14.88 -23.93 9.93
C THR A 303 -14.65 -22.48 9.53
N VAL A 304 -13.44 -22.20 9.03
CA VAL A 304 -13.06 -20.87 8.52
C VAL A 304 -12.79 -20.97 7.03
N TRP A 305 -13.36 -20.06 6.24
CA TRP A 305 -13.09 -19.97 4.81
C TRP A 305 -12.01 -18.94 4.54
N TRP A 306 -11.03 -19.28 3.70
CA TRP A 306 -10.03 -18.35 3.18
C TRP A 306 -10.35 -18.01 1.73
N GLY A 307 -10.35 -16.72 1.40
CA GLY A 307 -10.58 -16.26 0.03
C GLY A 307 -9.97 -14.90 -0.28
N GLU A 308 -10.38 -14.33 -1.42
CA GLU A 308 -9.99 -13.00 -1.85
C GLU A 308 -11.14 -12.01 -1.93
N GLY A 309 -10.88 -10.79 -1.45
CA GLY A 309 -11.76 -9.64 -1.65
C GLY A 309 -12.89 -9.53 -0.63
N GLY A 310 -12.99 -8.35 -0.01
CA GLY A 310 -13.95 -8.10 1.07
C GLY A 310 -15.41 -8.32 0.66
N LEU A 311 -15.83 -7.74 -0.47
CA LEU A 311 -17.21 -7.92 -0.98
C LEU A 311 -17.58 -9.38 -1.23
N LYS A 312 -16.63 -10.19 -1.70
CA LYS A 312 -16.88 -11.60 -1.97
C LYS A 312 -17.09 -12.37 -0.68
N GLY A 313 -16.21 -12.16 0.31
CA GLY A 313 -16.38 -12.73 1.64
C GLY A 313 -17.69 -12.31 2.30
N ASP A 314 -18.12 -11.06 2.14
CA ASP A 314 -19.38 -10.56 2.71
C ASP A 314 -20.62 -11.26 2.11
N ILE A 315 -20.57 -11.63 0.82
CA ILE A 315 -21.62 -12.40 0.14
C ILE A 315 -21.53 -13.88 0.55
N ALA A 316 -20.34 -14.46 0.51
CA ALA A 316 -20.11 -15.87 0.79
C ALA A 316 -20.38 -16.24 2.26
N SER A 317 -20.05 -15.38 3.22
CA SER A 317 -20.39 -15.57 4.64
C SER A 317 -21.91 -15.57 4.87
N ASN A 318 -22.64 -14.68 4.19
CA ASN A 318 -24.10 -14.67 4.26
C ASN A 318 -24.74 -15.95 3.72
N TYR A 319 -24.12 -16.57 2.71
CA TYR A 319 -24.60 -17.81 2.11
C TYR A 319 -24.23 -19.04 2.93
N THR A 320 -22.94 -19.21 3.23
CA THR A 320 -22.38 -20.37 3.95
C THR A 320 -22.72 -20.38 5.44
N LYS A 321 -23.11 -19.23 6.00
CA LYS A 321 -23.30 -19.01 7.44
C LYS A 321 -22.03 -19.21 8.28
N GLN A 322 -20.87 -19.23 7.63
CA GLN A 322 -19.55 -19.41 8.24
C GLN A 322 -18.71 -18.14 8.11
N ILE A 323 -17.62 -18.04 8.86
CA ILE A 323 -16.68 -16.92 8.76
C ILE A 323 -15.81 -17.08 7.52
N HIS A 324 -15.61 -15.96 6.83
CA HIS A 324 -14.79 -15.82 5.63
C HIS A 324 -13.68 -14.81 5.90
N LEU A 325 -12.45 -15.29 6.03
CA LEU A 325 -11.25 -14.46 6.10
C LEU A 325 -10.74 -14.16 4.69
N GLN A 326 -10.61 -12.87 4.37
CA GLN A 326 -10.33 -12.39 3.02
C GLN A 326 -9.05 -11.55 2.98
N VAL A 327 -8.25 -11.77 1.94
CA VAL A 327 -7.03 -11.00 1.65
C VAL A 327 -7.07 -10.34 0.26
N PRO A 328 -6.25 -9.30 0.02
CA PRO A 328 -6.05 -8.76 -1.33
C PRO A 328 -5.13 -9.68 -2.15
N GLY A 329 -5.68 -10.72 -2.77
CA GLY A 329 -4.92 -11.64 -3.62
C GLY A 329 -4.24 -12.78 -2.85
N VAL A 330 -4.15 -13.96 -3.48
CA VAL A 330 -3.72 -15.22 -2.88
C VAL A 330 -2.34 -15.16 -2.25
N ASN A 331 -1.41 -14.40 -2.81
CA ASN A 331 -0.04 -14.30 -2.28
C ASN A 331 0.03 -13.73 -0.85
N ASN A 332 -1.03 -13.06 -0.41
CA ASN A 332 -1.16 -12.50 0.93
C ASN A 332 -1.80 -13.46 1.95
N TRP A 333 -1.99 -14.74 1.62
CA TRP A 333 -2.64 -15.72 2.50
C TRP A 333 -2.03 -15.83 3.90
N ARG A 334 -0.72 -15.56 4.06
CA ARG A 334 -0.04 -15.58 5.37
C ARG A 334 -0.63 -14.58 6.37
N LEU A 335 -1.27 -13.50 5.88
CA LEU A 335 -2.00 -12.55 6.72
C LEU A 335 -3.19 -13.19 7.46
N LEU A 336 -3.66 -14.35 6.98
CA LEU A 336 -4.77 -15.08 7.58
C LEU A 336 -4.34 -16.07 8.66
N LEU A 337 -3.04 -16.34 8.82
CA LEU A 337 -2.57 -17.33 9.79
C LEU A 337 -2.88 -16.92 11.22
N GLU A 338 -2.45 -15.73 11.63
CA GLU A 338 -2.70 -15.22 12.99
C GLU A 338 -4.20 -15.21 13.34
N PRO A 339 -5.10 -14.60 12.55
CA PRO A 339 -6.52 -14.62 12.90
C PRO A 339 -7.12 -16.02 12.88
N THR A 340 -6.63 -16.92 12.02
CA THR A 340 -7.12 -18.31 11.98
C THR A 340 -6.70 -19.08 13.23
N ILE A 341 -5.43 -18.98 13.63
CA ILE A 341 -4.92 -19.65 14.84
C ILE A 341 -5.64 -19.12 16.08
N SER A 342 -5.92 -17.81 16.13
CA SER A 342 -6.69 -17.19 17.21
C SER A 342 -8.13 -17.71 17.29
N LEU A 343 -8.78 -18.00 16.15
CA LEU A 343 -10.12 -18.60 16.11
C LEU A 343 -10.17 -20.10 16.44
N ARG A 344 -9.03 -20.80 16.39
CA ARG A 344 -8.89 -22.25 16.66
C ARG A 344 -9.92 -23.14 15.93
N PRO A 345 -10.12 -22.97 14.61
CA PRO A 345 -11.05 -23.80 13.87
C PRO A 345 -10.58 -25.25 13.80
N LYS A 346 -11.51 -26.18 13.56
CA LYS A 346 -11.18 -27.56 13.21
C LYS A 346 -10.72 -27.67 11.76
N ARG A 347 -11.25 -26.80 10.89
CA ARG A 347 -11.00 -26.85 9.44
C ARG A 347 -10.88 -25.46 8.82
N VAL A 348 -9.98 -25.34 7.85
CA VAL A 348 -9.88 -24.21 6.93
C VAL A 348 -10.27 -24.67 5.52
N ILE A 349 -11.13 -23.90 4.84
CA ILE A 349 -11.55 -24.15 3.46
C ILE A 349 -11.00 -23.05 2.55
N PHE A 350 -10.15 -23.41 1.59
CA PHE A 350 -9.68 -22.50 0.54
C PHE A 350 -10.75 -22.30 -0.53
N SER A 351 -11.20 -21.07 -0.74
CA SER A 351 -12.19 -20.68 -1.77
C SER A 351 -11.71 -19.51 -2.62
N PHE A 352 -10.48 -19.62 -3.12
CA PHE A 352 -9.93 -18.69 -4.10
C PHE A 352 -10.66 -18.80 -5.46
N ASP A 353 -10.61 -17.75 -6.27
CA ASP A 353 -11.36 -17.68 -7.54
C ASP A 353 -11.11 -18.89 -8.43
N ALA A 354 -12.15 -19.36 -9.12
CA ALA A 354 -12.03 -20.50 -10.02
C ALA A 354 -11.14 -20.21 -11.24
N ASP A 355 -10.96 -18.95 -11.64
CA ASP A 355 -10.01 -18.60 -12.71
C ASP A 355 -8.54 -18.74 -12.30
N ALA A 356 -8.27 -18.83 -10.99
CA ALA A 356 -6.96 -19.18 -10.48
C ALA A 356 -6.65 -20.68 -10.68
N GLN A 357 -7.66 -21.49 -10.97
CA GLN A 357 -7.54 -22.92 -11.23
C GLN A 357 -7.34 -23.24 -12.73
N THR A 358 -7.62 -22.28 -13.63
CA THR A 358 -7.65 -22.52 -15.09
C THR A 358 -6.64 -21.71 -15.90
N LYS A 359 -5.88 -20.78 -15.30
CA LYS A 359 -4.82 -20.01 -15.99
C LYS A 359 -3.48 -20.69 -15.81
N GLU A 360 -2.95 -21.24 -16.91
CA GLU A 360 -1.76 -22.10 -16.92
C GLU A 360 -0.47 -21.40 -16.45
N ASP A 361 -0.34 -20.08 -16.55
CA ASP A 361 0.90 -19.41 -16.20
C ASP A 361 0.76 -18.46 -14.99
N THR A 362 1.58 -18.73 -13.96
CA THR A 362 1.76 -18.03 -12.66
C THR A 362 0.64 -18.10 -11.62
N VAL A 363 -0.64 -18.04 -12.00
CA VAL A 363 -1.72 -17.99 -11.00
C VAL A 363 -1.93 -19.35 -10.32
N GLN A 364 -1.94 -20.44 -11.10
CA GLN A 364 -2.05 -21.79 -10.57
C GLN A 364 -0.88 -22.13 -9.63
N THR A 365 0.34 -21.75 -10.00
CA THR A 365 1.54 -21.93 -9.17
C THR A 365 1.41 -21.18 -7.84
N ASN A 366 0.89 -19.95 -7.84
CA ASN A 366 0.68 -19.17 -6.62
C ASN A 366 -0.36 -19.82 -5.69
N VAL A 367 -1.45 -20.35 -6.24
CA VAL A 367 -2.47 -21.06 -5.46
C VAL A 367 -1.92 -22.36 -4.87
N LEU A 368 -1.20 -23.16 -5.66
CA LEU A 368 -0.58 -24.41 -5.18
C LEU A 368 0.46 -24.12 -4.09
N ASN A 369 1.32 -23.12 -4.28
CA ASN A 369 2.29 -22.69 -3.27
C ASN A 369 1.60 -22.19 -1.99
N ALA A 370 0.47 -21.50 -2.12
CA ALA A 370 -0.31 -21.05 -0.98
C ALA A 370 -0.93 -22.23 -0.22
N ILE A 371 -1.46 -23.23 -0.93
CA ILE A 371 -2.00 -24.46 -0.35
C ILE A 371 -0.91 -25.23 0.40
N GLU A 372 0.23 -25.48 -0.25
CA GLU A 372 1.34 -26.24 0.37
C GLU A 372 1.89 -25.50 1.60
N GLY A 373 2.09 -24.18 1.47
CA GLY A 373 2.50 -23.33 2.59
C GLY A 373 1.48 -23.36 3.72
N ALA A 374 0.20 -23.17 3.43
CA ALA A 374 -0.86 -23.18 4.44
C ALA A 374 -0.97 -24.54 5.13
N LYS A 375 -0.88 -25.64 4.38
CA LYS A 375 -0.90 -27.00 4.96
C LYS A 375 0.23 -27.19 5.95
N LYS A 376 1.44 -26.70 5.64
CA LYS A 376 2.60 -26.77 6.52
C LYS A 376 2.40 -25.96 7.80
N GLU A 377 1.84 -24.76 7.69
CA GLU A 377 1.62 -23.85 8.84
C GLU A 377 0.42 -24.27 9.71
N LEU A 378 -0.63 -24.84 9.12
CA LEU A 378 -1.86 -25.24 9.83
C LEU A 378 -1.76 -26.60 10.53
N LYS A 379 -0.97 -27.54 9.98
CA LYS A 379 -0.81 -28.91 10.51
C LYS A 379 -0.35 -28.96 11.98
N PRO A 380 0.64 -28.16 12.44
CA PRO A 380 1.04 -28.13 13.85
C PRO A 380 -0.08 -27.72 14.81
N HIS A 381 -1.10 -27.00 14.32
CA HIS A 381 -2.25 -26.57 15.11
C HIS A 381 -3.42 -27.57 15.06
N GLY A 382 -3.28 -28.71 14.38
CA GLY A 382 -4.34 -29.70 14.23
C GLY A 382 -5.50 -29.24 13.35
N ILE A 383 -5.29 -28.22 12.52
CA ILE A 383 -6.31 -27.64 11.65
C ILE A 383 -6.29 -28.37 10.31
N GLU A 384 -7.41 -28.97 9.93
CA GLU A 384 -7.59 -29.65 8.64
C GLU A 384 -7.65 -28.61 7.51
N LEU A 385 -7.00 -28.89 6.39
CA LEU A 385 -7.11 -28.08 5.18
C LEU A 385 -8.02 -28.76 4.16
N ALA A 386 -8.95 -27.99 3.60
CA ALA A 386 -9.80 -28.40 2.49
C ALA A 386 -9.85 -27.30 1.42
N ILE A 387 -10.28 -27.66 0.21
CA ILE A 387 -10.43 -26.76 -0.92
C ILE A 387 -11.88 -26.82 -1.42
N ALA A 388 -12.44 -25.66 -1.73
CA ALA A 388 -13.71 -25.51 -2.44
C ALA A 388 -13.44 -25.46 -3.96
N LEU A 389 -14.02 -26.39 -4.70
CA LEU A 389 -13.88 -26.53 -6.16
C LEU A 389 -15.22 -26.36 -6.85
N TRP A 390 -15.23 -25.66 -7.98
CA TRP A 390 -16.40 -25.51 -8.84
C TRP A 390 -16.00 -25.16 -10.27
N PRO A 391 -16.83 -25.48 -11.28
CA PRO A 391 -16.56 -25.08 -12.66
C PRO A 391 -16.65 -23.55 -12.81
N VAL A 392 -15.67 -22.94 -13.50
CA VAL A 392 -15.59 -21.48 -13.68
C VAL A 392 -16.82 -20.89 -14.39
N GLU A 393 -17.51 -21.70 -15.20
CA GLU A 393 -18.74 -21.35 -15.90
C GLU A 393 -19.91 -21.12 -14.95
N LYS A 394 -19.85 -21.69 -13.74
CA LYS A 394 -20.87 -21.50 -12.69
C LYS A 394 -20.65 -20.21 -11.90
N GLY A 395 -19.46 -19.64 -11.97
CA GLY A 395 -19.12 -18.38 -11.32
C GLY A 395 -17.61 -18.21 -11.24
N LYS A 396 -17.13 -17.00 -11.55
CA LYS A 396 -15.69 -16.70 -11.50
C LYS A 396 -15.19 -16.71 -10.06
N GLY A 397 -15.86 -15.96 -9.19
CA GLY A 397 -15.63 -15.98 -7.75
C GLY A 397 -16.66 -16.81 -6.99
N ILE A 398 -16.38 -17.06 -5.72
CA ILE A 398 -17.35 -17.71 -4.81
C ILE A 398 -18.65 -16.90 -4.69
N ASP A 399 -18.60 -15.58 -4.81
CA ASP A 399 -19.76 -14.70 -4.80
C ASP A 399 -20.67 -14.90 -6.03
N ASP A 400 -20.07 -15.04 -7.22
CA ASP A 400 -20.82 -15.34 -8.44
C ASP A 400 -21.47 -16.73 -8.36
N LEU A 401 -20.73 -17.72 -7.86
CA LEU A 401 -21.20 -19.10 -7.72
C LEU A 401 -22.47 -19.17 -6.86
N VAL A 402 -22.44 -18.56 -5.68
CA VAL A 402 -23.58 -18.59 -4.75
C VAL A 402 -24.74 -17.74 -5.23
N ASN A 403 -24.47 -16.61 -5.89
CA ASN A 403 -25.52 -15.77 -6.50
C ASN A 403 -26.23 -16.49 -7.66
N ASN A 404 -25.54 -17.38 -8.36
CA ASN A 404 -26.12 -18.25 -9.39
C ASN A 404 -26.82 -19.49 -8.82
N GLY A 405 -26.87 -19.63 -7.49
CA GLY A 405 -27.58 -20.73 -6.81
C GLY A 405 -26.80 -22.04 -6.72
N TYR A 406 -25.50 -22.03 -7.05
CA TYR A 406 -24.65 -23.21 -6.99
C TYR A 406 -23.87 -23.30 -5.67
N LYS A 407 -23.33 -24.49 -5.40
CA LYS A 407 -22.48 -24.77 -4.25
C LYS A 407 -21.16 -25.37 -4.72
N PRO A 408 -20.03 -25.04 -4.09
CA PRO A 408 -18.77 -25.68 -4.40
C PRO A 408 -18.73 -27.10 -3.82
N GLN A 409 -17.95 -27.97 -4.43
CA GLN A 409 -17.57 -29.25 -3.86
C GLN A 409 -16.39 -29.04 -2.93
N ILE A 410 -16.47 -29.56 -1.70
CA ILE A 410 -15.38 -29.47 -0.72
C ILE A 410 -14.55 -30.75 -0.76
N VAL A 411 -13.23 -30.60 -0.89
CA VAL A 411 -12.27 -31.71 -0.94
C VAL A 411 -11.19 -31.47 0.11
N SER A 412 -11.08 -32.37 1.09
CA SER A 412 -10.00 -32.38 2.09
C SER A 412 -8.67 -32.79 1.48
N ILE A 413 -7.56 -32.17 1.92
CA ILE A 413 -6.23 -32.35 1.29
C ILE A 413 -5.06 -32.53 2.25
#